data_AF-A0ABD1AM51-F1
#
_entry.id   AF-A0ABD1AM51-F1
#
_cell.length_a   1.000
_cell.length_b   1.000
_cell.length_c   1.000
_cell.angle_alpha   90.00
_cell.angle_beta   90.00
_cell.angle_gamma   90.00
#
_symmetry.space_group_name_H-M   'P 1'
#
loop_
_entity.id
_entity.type
_entity.pdbx_description
1 polymer ?
#
loop_
_entity_poly.entity_id
_entity_poly.type
_entity_poly.pdbx_seq_one_letter_code
_entity_poly.pdbx_strand_id
1 'polypeptide(L)'
;MDRINGLSDEIICHILSFLATKESALTSLLSKRWRNLFTFTPNLHLDDGDDELGCAQSFIDFVDRVLAVSGNFPIRKISIKCRKSIGSGHVTRWMNEVLKRGVTHLVIDVIAHEEAFLVPLEMFTCDTIVELKLARGFEAMIPDDDHFWDMAFDTPSLVYLEYTDLVPREYPVVNLESLVEAKLDLSLYTGISNPTNLIKGLRNVQVLELSSDRTSKMFYEFREVIPVLSKLFHLSITTDLGHYYWKYFPILLEKSPSLHTLVIKGPLHAVKCERQYGLSCPVKVLKITKYGGKIEELKQMKHFLEKLSCLELVKVRACAINDMEKFQITKDLQMVFRSSKCNIQIKFCEKTK
;
A
#
# COMPACT_ATOMS: atom_id res chain seq x y z
N MET A 1 -13.10 38.30 26.22
CA MET A 1 -11.92 37.64 26.83
C MET A 1 -11.79 36.26 26.23
N ASP A 2 -10.73 36.02 25.45
CA ASP A 2 -10.44 34.70 24.88
C ASP A 2 -10.01 33.73 25.98
N ARG A 3 -10.96 32.98 26.52
CA ARG A 3 -10.72 31.95 27.53
C ARG A 3 -9.70 30.89 27.07
N ILE A 4 -9.60 30.67 25.76
CA ILE A 4 -8.67 29.71 25.15
C ILE A 4 -7.21 30.20 25.24
N ASN A 5 -6.97 31.52 25.19
CA ASN A 5 -5.62 32.09 25.36
C ASN A 5 -5.10 31.98 26.81
N GLY A 6 -5.94 31.58 27.77
CA GLY A 6 -5.55 31.30 29.16
C GLY A 6 -5.12 29.86 29.44
N LEU A 7 -5.25 28.93 28.49
CA LEU A 7 -4.80 27.55 28.62
C LEU A 7 -3.27 27.46 28.57
N SER A 8 -2.66 26.40 29.09
CA SER A 8 -1.22 26.12 28.92
C SER A 8 -0.94 25.61 27.50
N ASP A 9 0.31 25.72 27.05
CA ASP A 9 0.71 25.21 25.72
C ASP A 9 0.48 23.70 25.61
N GLU A 10 0.68 22.94 26.70
CA GLU A 10 0.41 21.51 26.76
C GLU A 10 -1.06 21.16 26.48
N ILE A 11 -1.99 21.90 27.09
CA ILE A 11 -3.43 21.69 26.86
C ILE A 11 -3.78 22.05 25.42
N ILE A 12 -3.21 23.13 24.89
CA ILE A 12 -3.44 23.52 23.50
C ILE A 12 -2.90 22.45 22.55
N CYS A 13 -1.67 21.98 22.74
CA CYS A 13 -1.08 20.89 21.94
C CYS A 13 -1.93 19.62 22.02
N HIS A 14 -2.49 19.30 23.20
CA HIS A 14 -3.42 18.19 23.35
C HIS A 14 -4.70 18.40 22.52
N ILE A 15 -5.30 19.60 22.55
CA ILE A 15 -6.46 19.93 21.72
C ILE A 15 -6.11 19.82 20.23
N LEU A 16 -4.98 20.38 19.81
CA LEU A 16 -4.50 20.34 18.42
C LEU A 16 -4.20 18.92 17.95
N SER A 17 -3.89 17.99 18.85
CA SER A 17 -3.62 16.58 18.50
C SER A 17 -4.86 15.83 18.00
N PHE A 18 -6.07 16.37 18.23
CA PHE A 18 -7.33 15.83 17.71
C PHE A 18 -7.71 16.40 16.33
N LEU A 19 -6.99 17.40 15.84
CA LEU A 19 -7.24 18.04 14.54
C LEU A 19 -6.26 17.54 13.49
N ALA A 20 -6.59 17.69 12.21
CA ALA A 20 -5.61 17.44 11.15
C ALA A 20 -4.47 18.49 11.24
N THR A 21 -3.25 18.12 10.86
CA THR A 21 -2.08 19.02 10.93
C THR A 21 -2.32 20.35 10.21
N LYS A 22 -3.04 20.34 9.08
CA LYS A 22 -3.43 21.56 8.36
C LYS A 22 -4.37 22.46 9.17
N GLU A 23 -5.38 21.87 9.81
CA GLU A 23 -6.33 22.60 10.66
C GLU A 23 -5.61 23.17 11.90
N SER A 24 -4.75 22.36 12.53
CA SER A 24 -3.91 22.81 13.63
C SER A 24 -2.98 23.94 13.22
N ALA A 25 -2.37 23.88 12.04
CA ALA A 25 -1.54 24.96 11.52
C ALA A 25 -2.34 26.24 11.25
N LEU A 26 -3.62 26.16 10.82
CA LEU A 26 -4.47 27.35 10.64
C LEU A 26 -4.76 28.09 11.95
N THR A 27 -4.70 27.40 13.10
CA THR A 27 -4.84 28.05 14.42
C THR A 27 -3.70 29.03 14.72
N SER A 28 -2.57 28.96 13.98
CA SER A 28 -1.48 29.95 14.03
C SER A 28 -1.94 31.38 13.77
N LEU A 29 -3.07 31.56 13.08
CA LEU A 29 -3.69 32.85 12.78
C LEU A 29 -4.39 33.48 13.99
N LEU A 30 -4.72 32.67 15.01
CA LEU A 30 -5.47 33.14 16.18
C LEU A 30 -4.62 34.07 17.06
N SER A 31 -3.32 33.78 17.22
CA SER A 31 -2.37 34.71 17.83
C SER A 31 -0.92 34.25 17.62
N LYS A 32 0.03 35.15 17.93
CA LYS A 32 1.48 34.83 17.88
C LYS A 32 1.87 33.61 18.73
N ARG A 33 1.15 33.36 19.82
CA ARG A 33 1.39 32.23 20.73
C ARG A 33 1.11 30.88 20.04
N TRP A 34 0.11 30.82 19.16
CA TRP A 34 -0.32 29.58 18.52
C TRP A 34 0.51 29.21 17.30
N ARG A 35 1.42 30.10 16.88
CA ARG A 35 2.10 30.02 15.58
C ARG A 35 2.78 28.68 15.31
N ASN A 36 3.38 28.09 16.36
CA ASN A 36 4.15 26.87 16.25
C ASN A 36 3.58 25.71 17.08
N LEU A 37 2.44 25.88 17.78
CA LEU A 37 1.99 24.85 18.72
C LEU A 37 1.65 23.52 18.03
N PHE A 38 1.23 23.56 16.77
CA PHE A 38 0.96 22.35 15.99
C PHE A 38 2.21 21.47 15.80
N THR A 39 3.43 22.03 15.83
CA THR A 39 4.67 21.26 15.63
C THR A 39 5.00 20.36 16.82
N PHE A 40 4.39 20.62 17.99
CA PHE A 40 4.55 19.80 19.20
C PHE A 40 3.49 18.70 19.32
N THR A 41 2.63 18.55 18.31
CA THR A 41 1.67 17.44 18.26
C THR A 41 2.40 16.15 17.87
N PRO A 42 2.02 14.99 18.45
CA PRO A 42 2.68 13.72 18.18
C PRO A 42 2.40 13.16 16.78
N ASN A 43 1.45 13.76 16.04
CA ASN A 43 0.96 13.30 14.75
C ASN A 43 1.10 14.42 13.73
N LEU A 44 2.06 14.29 12.81
CA LEU A 44 2.35 15.28 11.78
C LEU A 44 2.06 14.72 10.38
N HIS A 45 1.24 15.43 9.61
CA HIS A 45 0.98 15.15 8.21
C HIS A 45 1.36 16.39 7.38
N LEU A 46 2.46 16.28 6.65
CA LEU A 46 3.08 17.33 5.85
C LEU A 46 2.96 16.92 4.38
N ASP A 47 2.16 17.67 3.62
CA ASP A 47 1.80 17.36 2.23
C ASP A 47 1.87 18.66 1.40
N ASP A 48 2.55 18.62 0.25
CA ASP A 48 2.64 19.76 -0.67
C ASP A 48 1.37 19.96 -1.52
N GLY A 49 0.43 19.01 -1.46
CA GLY A 49 -0.86 19.07 -2.12
C GLY A 49 -0.77 18.96 -3.64
N ASP A 50 -1.73 19.60 -4.32
CA ASP A 50 -1.79 19.68 -5.78
C ASP A 50 -1.15 20.98 -6.32
N ASP A 51 -0.31 21.66 -5.52
CA ASP A 51 0.33 22.90 -5.95
C ASP A 51 1.47 22.62 -6.93
N GLU A 52 1.12 22.35 -8.19
CA GLU A 52 2.07 22.09 -9.27
C GLU A 52 2.99 23.30 -9.58
N LEU A 53 2.61 24.51 -9.15
CA LEU A 53 3.33 25.76 -9.44
C LEU A 53 4.28 26.19 -8.32
N GLY A 54 4.13 25.66 -7.11
CA GLY A 54 4.99 25.99 -5.97
C GLY A 54 6.40 25.41 -6.09
N CYS A 55 7.39 26.07 -5.48
CA CYS A 55 8.77 25.58 -5.43
C CYS A 55 8.92 24.38 -4.46
N ALA A 56 9.71 23.35 -4.81
CA ALA A 56 10.04 22.25 -3.89
C ALA A 56 10.77 22.76 -2.63
N GLN A 57 11.59 23.81 -2.79
CA GLN A 57 12.36 24.39 -1.70
C GLN A 57 11.48 24.93 -0.56
N SER A 58 10.32 25.51 -0.87
CA SER A 58 9.45 26.04 0.18
C SER A 58 8.87 24.94 1.06
N PHE A 59 8.58 23.77 0.48
CA PHE A 59 8.16 22.59 1.23
C PHE A 59 9.32 22.03 2.06
N ILE A 60 10.52 21.93 1.48
CA ILE A 60 11.73 21.50 2.20
C ILE A 60 12.00 22.39 3.41
N ASP A 61 12.03 23.71 3.21
CA ASP A 61 12.25 24.70 4.28
C ASP A 61 11.15 24.62 5.36
N PHE A 62 9.93 24.28 4.96
CA PHE A 62 8.83 24.08 5.88
C PHE A 62 9.03 22.83 6.74
N VAL A 63 9.37 21.68 6.14
CA VAL A 63 9.64 20.44 6.88
C VAL A 63 10.83 20.62 7.81
N ASP A 64 11.94 21.20 7.33
CA ASP A 64 13.13 21.49 8.13
C ASP A 64 12.79 22.38 9.33
N ARG A 65 11.98 23.42 9.13
CA ARG A 65 11.53 24.30 10.21
C ARG A 65 10.63 23.58 11.21
N VAL A 66 9.69 22.75 10.75
CA VAL A 66 8.80 21.98 11.64
C VAL A 66 9.62 21.03 12.51
N LEU A 67 10.57 20.29 11.92
CA LEU A 67 11.43 19.36 12.64
C LEU A 67 12.41 20.07 13.59
N ALA A 68 12.90 21.26 13.23
CA ALA A 68 13.76 22.07 14.08
C ALA A 68 13.00 22.66 15.27
N VAL A 69 11.81 23.24 15.04
CA VAL A 69 10.99 23.88 16.09
C VAL A 69 10.42 22.86 17.07
N SER A 70 10.04 21.68 16.57
CA SER A 70 9.59 20.57 17.43
C SER A 70 10.69 20.02 18.33
N GLY A 71 11.98 20.33 18.11
CA GLY A 71 13.08 19.94 19.01
C GLY A 71 13.08 18.44 19.31
N ASN A 72 13.16 18.06 20.59
CA ASN A 72 13.14 16.65 21.00
C ASN A 72 11.73 16.14 21.36
N PHE A 73 10.66 16.85 20.97
CA PHE A 73 9.31 16.37 21.24
C PHE A 73 9.05 15.04 20.51
N PRO A 74 8.41 14.05 21.17
CA PRO A 74 8.13 12.77 20.56
C PRO A 74 7.27 12.90 19.31
N ILE A 75 7.69 12.23 18.23
CA ILE A 75 6.92 12.13 17.00
C ILE A 75 6.44 10.69 16.89
N ARG A 76 5.15 10.45 17.15
CA ARG A 76 4.58 9.11 17.09
C ARG A 76 4.23 8.71 15.66
N LYS A 77 3.59 9.63 14.92
CA LYS A 77 3.19 9.44 13.52
C LYS A 77 3.69 10.59 12.68
N ILE A 78 4.38 10.28 11.59
CA ILE A 78 4.74 11.26 10.59
C ILE A 78 4.39 10.77 9.19
N SER A 79 3.83 11.68 8.41
CA SER A 79 3.60 11.49 6.98
C SER A 79 4.19 12.68 6.25
N ILE A 80 5.15 12.42 5.36
CA ILE A 80 5.75 13.42 4.49
C ILE A 80 5.43 13.02 3.05
N LYS A 81 4.71 13.90 2.35
CA LYS A 81 4.33 13.71 0.95
C LYS A 81 4.75 14.92 0.14
N CYS A 82 5.49 14.68 -0.94
CA CYS A 82 5.87 15.72 -1.86
C CYS A 82 5.89 15.18 -3.28
N ARG A 83 5.09 15.81 -4.16
CA ARG A 83 5.04 15.45 -5.58
C ARG A 83 6.14 16.09 -6.41
N LYS A 84 7.01 16.86 -5.76
CA LYS A 84 8.14 17.52 -6.37
C LYS A 84 9.41 16.78 -6.01
N SER A 85 10.42 16.98 -6.84
CA SER A 85 11.71 16.38 -6.62
C SER A 85 12.38 16.94 -5.36
N ILE A 86 12.83 16.05 -4.49
CA ILE A 86 13.58 16.40 -3.27
C ILE A 86 14.98 15.77 -3.36
N GLY A 87 15.99 16.51 -2.89
CA GLY A 87 17.36 16.00 -2.79
C GLY A 87 17.52 14.96 -1.67
N SER A 88 18.29 13.91 -1.93
CA SER A 88 18.49 12.76 -1.03
C SER A 88 18.86 13.16 0.40
N GLY A 89 19.81 14.09 0.54
CA GLY A 89 20.30 14.54 1.85
C GLY A 89 19.24 15.18 2.77
N HIS A 90 18.19 15.79 2.22
CA HIS A 90 17.08 16.32 3.04
C HIS A 90 16.27 15.18 3.65
N VAL A 91 15.92 14.18 2.84
CA VAL A 91 15.16 13.01 3.29
C VAL A 91 15.97 12.22 4.32
N THR A 92 17.28 12.00 4.08
CA THR A 92 18.17 11.37 5.05
C THR A 92 18.14 12.09 6.40
N ARG A 93 18.23 13.43 6.37
CA ARG A 93 18.22 14.25 7.59
C ARG A 93 16.88 14.12 8.32
N TRP A 94 15.76 14.22 7.61
CA TRP A 94 14.43 14.06 8.20
C TRP A 94 14.27 12.69 8.84
N MET A 95 14.74 11.63 8.18
CA MET A 95 14.65 10.27 8.70
C MET A 95 15.45 10.07 9.98
N ASN A 96 16.69 10.57 10.01
CA ASN A 96 17.50 10.54 11.22
C ASN A 96 16.82 11.24 12.40
N GLU A 97 16.19 12.38 12.16
CA GLU A 97 15.49 13.14 13.21
C GLU A 97 14.24 12.40 13.73
N VAL A 98 13.41 11.85 12.84
CA VAL A 98 12.16 11.19 13.26
C VAL A 98 12.40 9.83 13.92
N LEU A 99 13.39 9.07 13.46
CA LEU A 99 13.75 7.77 14.04
C LEU A 99 14.27 7.94 15.46
N LYS A 100 15.14 8.93 15.71
CA LYS A 100 15.64 9.28 17.06
C LYS A 100 14.54 9.66 18.05
N ARG A 101 13.37 10.06 17.56
CA ARG A 101 12.22 10.49 18.37
C ARG A 101 11.19 9.38 18.61
N GLY A 102 11.51 8.13 18.23
CA GLY A 102 10.69 6.95 18.51
C GLY A 102 9.44 6.85 17.64
N VAL A 103 9.56 7.18 16.35
CA VAL A 103 8.43 7.08 15.42
C VAL A 103 7.89 5.65 15.32
N THR A 104 6.57 5.56 15.25
CA THR A 104 5.84 4.28 15.17
C THR A 104 5.04 4.13 13.87
N HIS A 105 4.63 5.24 13.25
CA HIS A 105 3.90 5.24 11.99
C HIS A 105 4.60 6.19 11.02
N LEU A 106 5.25 5.63 10.01
CA LEU A 106 6.09 6.36 9.07
C LEU A 106 5.52 6.21 7.65
N VAL A 107 5.18 7.34 7.04
CA VAL A 107 4.72 7.42 5.65
C VAL A 107 5.61 8.40 4.90
N ILE A 108 6.30 7.91 3.88
CA ILE A 108 7.15 8.74 3.02
C ILE A 108 6.78 8.48 1.56
N ASP A 109 6.35 9.54 0.90
CA ASP A 109 5.92 9.53 -0.49
C ASP A 109 6.51 10.77 -1.18
N VAL A 110 7.77 10.64 -1.61
CA VAL A 110 8.55 11.73 -2.20
C VAL A 110 9.19 11.26 -3.49
N ILE A 111 9.45 12.19 -4.42
CA ILE A 111 10.02 11.89 -5.72
C ILE A 111 11.51 12.24 -5.73
N ALA A 112 12.34 11.31 -6.19
CA ALA A 112 13.77 11.52 -6.39
C ALA A 112 14.06 12.30 -7.69
N HIS A 113 15.09 13.17 -7.68
CA HIS A 113 15.52 13.90 -8.88
C HIS A 113 16.24 12.99 -9.88
N GLU A 114 17.20 12.19 -9.39
CA GLU A 114 18.21 11.49 -10.21
C GLU A 114 18.69 10.17 -9.59
N GLU A 115 18.88 10.12 -8.27
CA GLU A 115 19.41 8.97 -7.52
C GLU A 115 18.45 8.51 -6.41
N ALA A 116 18.63 7.30 -5.90
CA ALA A 116 17.84 6.79 -4.78
C ALA A 116 18.03 7.64 -3.50
N PHE A 117 16.98 7.68 -2.68
CA PHE A 117 17.02 8.24 -1.34
C PHE A 117 17.82 7.34 -0.43
N LEU A 118 18.98 7.82 -0.02
CA LEU A 118 19.76 7.15 1.00
C LEU A 118 19.12 7.43 2.36
N VAL A 119 18.64 6.38 3.03
CA VAL A 119 17.93 6.47 4.30
C VAL A 119 18.63 5.66 5.38
N PRO A 120 18.52 6.04 6.66
CA PRO A 120 19.15 5.30 7.75
C PRO A 120 18.67 3.84 7.78
N LEU A 121 19.59 2.89 7.99
CA LEU A 121 19.27 1.46 8.09
C LEU A 121 18.27 1.16 9.22
N GLU A 122 18.29 1.99 10.26
CA GLU A 122 17.36 1.96 11.38
C GLU A 122 15.91 2.04 10.88
N MET A 123 15.62 2.69 9.75
CA MET A 123 14.27 2.73 9.19
C MET A 123 13.71 1.32 8.88
N PHE A 124 14.57 0.36 8.59
CA PHE A 124 14.20 -1.01 8.27
C PHE A 124 14.58 -2.03 9.34
N THR A 125 15.24 -1.59 10.41
CA THR A 125 15.69 -2.44 11.53
C THR A 125 15.14 -1.98 12.89
N CYS A 126 14.23 -0.99 12.87
CA CYS A 126 13.66 -0.41 14.08
C CYS A 126 12.54 -1.29 14.66
N ASP A 127 12.60 -1.50 15.97
CA ASP A 127 11.62 -2.25 16.75
C ASP A 127 10.39 -1.42 17.13
N THR A 128 10.40 -0.09 16.96
CA THR A 128 9.25 0.78 17.30
C THR A 128 8.29 0.99 16.12
N ILE A 129 8.72 0.75 14.89
CA ILE A 129 7.89 0.98 13.70
C ILE A 129 6.80 -0.09 13.60
N VAL A 130 5.55 0.36 13.59
CA VAL A 130 4.32 -0.44 13.51
C VAL A 130 3.66 -0.30 12.14
N GLU A 131 3.72 0.88 11.53
CA GLU A 131 3.22 1.15 10.17
C GLU A 131 4.34 1.78 9.34
N LEU A 132 4.66 1.17 8.20
CA LEU A 132 5.63 1.67 7.23
C LEU A 132 4.99 1.76 5.84
N LYS A 133 5.04 2.95 5.24
CA LYS A 133 4.65 3.19 3.85
C LYS A 133 5.79 3.87 3.11
N LEU A 134 6.31 3.18 2.10
CA LEU A 134 7.41 3.65 1.27
C LEU A 134 7.01 3.60 -0.20
N ALA A 135 7.10 4.76 -0.84
CA ALA A 135 7.11 4.87 -2.29
C ALA A 135 8.44 4.37 -2.88
N ARG A 136 8.61 4.46 -4.19
CA ARG A 136 9.80 3.97 -4.91
C ARG A 136 11.04 4.81 -4.63
N GLY A 137 12.20 4.14 -4.57
CA GLY A 137 13.51 4.77 -4.66
C GLY A 137 14.15 5.04 -3.31
N PHE A 138 13.96 4.15 -2.32
CA PHE A 138 14.63 4.25 -1.03
C PHE A 138 15.67 3.14 -0.87
N GLU A 139 16.90 3.52 -0.56
CA GLU A 139 18.03 2.62 -0.35
C GLU A 139 18.61 2.84 1.05
N ALA A 140 18.93 1.75 1.76
CA ALA A 140 19.55 1.85 3.08
C ALA A 140 21.00 2.34 2.97
N MET A 141 21.39 3.30 3.80
CA MET A 141 22.79 3.69 3.98
C MET A 141 23.54 2.57 4.70
N ILE A 142 24.32 1.79 3.96
CA ILE A 142 25.22 0.79 4.52
C ILE A 142 26.64 1.36 4.50
N PRO A 143 27.29 1.58 5.66
CA PRO A 143 28.68 2.03 5.70
C PRO A 143 29.62 1.01 5.08
N ASP A 144 30.56 1.48 4.26
CA ASP A 144 31.72 0.72 3.74
C ASP A 144 31.42 -0.52 2.88
N ASP A 145 30.25 -0.57 2.23
CA ASP A 145 29.83 -1.75 1.46
C ASP A 145 29.86 -1.53 -0.07
N ASP A 146 30.61 -2.39 -0.78
CA ASP A 146 30.54 -2.55 -2.25
C ASP A 146 29.21 -3.22 -2.70
N HIS A 147 28.36 -3.62 -1.75
CA HIS A 147 27.11 -4.36 -1.97
C HIS A 147 25.92 -3.39 -2.02
N PHE A 148 26.00 -2.41 -2.92
CA PHE A 148 25.07 -1.29 -3.15
C PHE A 148 23.58 -1.64 -3.35
N TRP A 149 23.15 -2.90 -3.19
CA TRP A 149 21.78 -3.28 -3.48
C TRP A 149 21.20 -4.42 -2.64
N ASP A 150 21.59 -4.57 -1.38
CA ASP A 150 20.89 -5.47 -0.43
C ASP A 150 20.03 -4.65 0.56
N MET A 151 18.92 -5.23 1.03
CA MET A 151 18.01 -4.58 1.99
C MET A 151 17.61 -5.53 3.10
N ALA A 152 17.65 -5.10 4.36
CA ALA A 152 17.14 -5.88 5.48
C ALA A 152 15.77 -5.34 5.93
N PHE A 153 14.89 -6.21 6.40
CA PHE A 153 13.70 -5.86 7.17
C PHE A 153 13.79 -6.57 8.52
N ASP A 154 14.44 -5.98 9.52
CA ASP A 154 14.47 -6.48 10.90
C ASP A 154 13.52 -5.67 11.78
N THR A 155 12.22 -5.74 11.48
CA THR A 155 11.17 -4.90 12.09
C THR A 155 10.07 -5.77 12.72
N PRO A 156 10.37 -6.45 13.85
CA PRO A 156 9.46 -7.44 14.44
C PRO A 156 8.11 -6.86 14.88
N SER A 157 8.04 -5.56 15.15
CA SER A 157 6.81 -4.85 15.55
C SER A 157 5.97 -4.35 14.38
N LEU A 158 6.43 -4.51 13.13
CA LEU A 158 5.73 -4.00 11.96
C LEU A 158 4.43 -4.79 11.74
N VAL A 159 3.31 -4.08 11.72
CA VAL A 159 1.95 -4.64 11.54
C VAL A 159 1.40 -4.34 10.15
N TYR A 160 1.76 -3.19 9.58
CA TYR A 160 1.34 -2.76 8.24
C TYR A 160 2.55 -2.35 7.41
N LEU A 161 2.68 -2.92 6.21
CA LEU A 161 3.68 -2.56 5.22
C LEU A 161 3.01 -2.19 3.90
N GLU A 162 3.32 -1.02 3.38
CA GLU A 162 3.06 -0.64 1.98
C GLU A 162 4.40 -0.29 1.34
N TYR A 163 4.82 -1.11 0.38
CA TYR A 163 6.17 -1.08 -0.14
C TYR A 163 6.15 -1.15 -1.67
N THR A 164 6.59 -0.07 -2.28
CA THR A 164 6.71 0.07 -3.74
C THR A 164 8.17 0.27 -4.08
N ASP A 165 8.82 -0.68 -4.76
CA ASP A 165 10.21 -0.46 -5.22
C ASP A 165 10.72 -1.49 -6.26
N LEU A 166 11.95 -1.29 -6.71
CA LEU A 166 12.77 -2.34 -7.33
C LEU A 166 13.22 -3.33 -6.25
N VAL A 167 13.07 -4.62 -6.53
CA VAL A 167 13.55 -5.67 -5.65
C VAL A 167 15.08 -5.64 -5.60
N PRO A 168 15.72 -5.55 -4.42
CA PRO A 168 17.16 -5.59 -4.26
C PRO A 168 17.73 -6.93 -4.70
N ARG A 169 19.06 -6.98 -4.82
CA ARG A 169 19.80 -8.21 -5.10
C ARG A 169 19.49 -9.28 -4.07
N GLU A 170 19.44 -8.93 -2.78
CA GLU A 170 19.03 -9.86 -1.73
C GLU A 170 18.33 -9.14 -0.56
N TYR A 171 17.54 -9.92 0.20
CA TYR A 171 17.08 -9.54 1.53
C TYR A 171 17.77 -10.42 2.60
N PRO A 172 18.96 -10.05 3.12
CA PRO A 172 19.73 -10.93 4.00
C PRO A 172 19.00 -11.28 5.30
N VAL A 173 18.25 -10.30 5.85
CA VAL A 173 17.47 -10.46 7.07
C VAL A 173 16.03 -10.01 6.82
N VAL A 174 15.06 -10.87 7.13
CA VAL A 174 13.63 -10.55 7.08
C VAL A 174 12.93 -11.10 8.32
N ASN A 175 12.73 -10.23 9.29
CA ASN A 175 11.97 -10.43 10.51
C ASN A 175 10.72 -9.53 10.48
N LEU A 176 9.60 -10.13 10.08
CA LEU A 176 8.29 -9.50 9.93
C LEU A 176 7.23 -10.27 10.73
N GLU A 177 7.57 -10.69 11.95
CA GLU A 177 6.76 -11.63 12.72
C GLU A 177 5.35 -11.11 13.07
N SER A 178 5.21 -9.81 13.31
CA SER A 178 3.92 -9.17 13.62
C SER A 178 3.15 -8.69 12.39
N LEU A 179 3.65 -8.91 11.17
CA LEU A 179 3.06 -8.33 9.97
C LEU A 179 1.68 -8.93 9.68
N VAL A 180 0.66 -8.06 9.63
CA VAL A 180 -0.75 -8.42 9.41
C VAL A 180 -1.20 -8.04 8.00
N GLU A 181 -0.83 -6.85 7.54
CA GLU A 181 -1.22 -6.34 6.22
C GLU A 181 0.00 -5.94 5.40
N ALA A 182 0.06 -6.43 4.16
CA ALA A 182 1.11 -6.09 3.21
C ALA A 182 0.50 -5.64 1.88
N LYS A 183 0.94 -4.49 1.39
CA LYS A 183 0.65 -3.99 0.04
C LYS A 183 1.96 -3.84 -0.71
N LEU A 184 2.13 -4.61 -1.77
CA LEU A 184 3.39 -4.72 -2.49
C LEU A 184 3.22 -4.28 -3.93
N ASP A 185 4.04 -3.32 -4.36
CA ASP A 185 4.24 -2.97 -5.77
C ASP A 185 5.72 -3.09 -6.14
N LEU A 186 6.12 -4.32 -6.46
CA LEU A 186 7.51 -4.70 -6.64
C LEU A 186 7.83 -5.05 -8.09
N SER A 187 8.98 -4.57 -8.56
CA SER A 187 9.51 -4.87 -9.88
C SER A 187 10.87 -5.55 -9.78
N LEU A 188 11.07 -6.64 -10.52
CA LEU A 188 12.35 -7.34 -10.58
C LEU A 188 13.31 -6.66 -11.56
N TYR A 189 14.58 -6.62 -11.19
CA TYR A 189 15.70 -6.46 -12.11
C TYR A 189 16.18 -7.84 -12.56
N THR A 190 15.89 -8.20 -13.80
CA THR A 190 16.12 -9.54 -14.35
C THR A 190 17.57 -9.99 -14.12
N GLY A 191 17.75 -11.16 -13.51
CA GLY A 191 19.06 -11.76 -13.26
C GLY A 191 19.82 -11.21 -12.05
N ILE A 192 19.29 -10.22 -11.34
CA ILE A 192 19.91 -9.65 -10.14
C ILE A 192 19.01 -9.82 -8.92
N SER A 193 17.75 -9.43 -9.02
CA SER A 193 16.85 -9.35 -7.87
C SER A 193 16.49 -10.71 -7.26
N ASN A 194 16.49 -10.80 -5.92
CA ASN A 194 16.07 -11.99 -5.19
C ASN A 194 15.08 -11.68 -4.05
N PRO A 195 13.76 -11.84 -4.27
CA PRO A 195 12.72 -11.60 -3.26
C PRO A 195 12.52 -12.76 -2.28
N THR A 196 13.34 -13.81 -2.31
CA THR A 196 13.06 -15.07 -1.60
C THR A 196 12.77 -14.90 -0.12
N ASN A 197 13.62 -14.15 0.60
CA ASN A 197 13.45 -13.98 2.04
C ASN A 197 12.29 -13.03 2.37
N LEU A 198 12.04 -12.02 1.52
CA LEU A 198 10.86 -11.16 1.67
C LEU A 198 9.58 -11.99 1.55
N ILE A 199 9.46 -12.83 0.52
CA ILE A 199 8.30 -13.71 0.32
C ILE A 199 8.09 -14.65 1.52
N LYS A 200 9.15 -15.26 2.05
CA LYS A 200 9.09 -16.10 3.25
C LYS A 200 8.64 -15.32 4.49
N GLY A 201 9.07 -14.06 4.61
CA GLY A 201 8.68 -13.15 5.69
C GLY A 201 7.18 -12.87 5.76
N LEU A 202 6.45 -12.99 4.65
CA LEU A 202 5.01 -12.76 4.57
C LEU A 202 4.16 -13.88 5.21
N ARG A 203 4.76 -14.90 5.85
CA ARG A 203 4.08 -16.08 6.40
C ARG A 203 2.90 -15.78 7.35
N ASN A 204 2.90 -14.62 8.00
CA ASN A 204 1.91 -14.24 9.00
C ASN A 204 0.80 -13.31 8.49
N VAL A 205 0.88 -12.85 7.24
CA VAL A 205 -0.05 -11.85 6.72
C VAL A 205 -1.48 -12.39 6.65
N GLN A 206 -2.42 -11.53 6.99
CA GLN A 206 -3.84 -11.78 6.94
C GLN A 206 -4.50 -11.10 5.74
N VAL A 207 -3.94 -9.95 5.33
CA VAL A 207 -4.34 -9.17 4.16
C VAL A 207 -3.12 -8.97 3.28
N LEU A 208 -3.19 -9.42 2.03
CA LEU A 208 -2.13 -9.24 1.04
C LEU A 208 -2.69 -8.56 -0.21
N GLU A 209 -2.05 -7.47 -0.63
CA GLU A 209 -2.32 -6.81 -1.90
C GLU A 209 -1.09 -6.87 -2.80
N LEU A 210 -1.26 -7.44 -3.99
CA LEU A 210 -0.29 -7.36 -5.08
C LEU A 210 -0.75 -6.26 -6.03
N SER A 211 -0.17 -5.08 -5.86
CA SER A 211 -0.65 -3.82 -6.43
C SER A 211 -0.36 -3.66 -7.92
N SER A 212 0.51 -4.50 -8.51
CA SER A 212 0.84 -4.49 -9.94
C SER A 212 0.96 -5.90 -10.56
N ASP A 213 0.87 -5.95 -11.88
CA ASP A 213 1.07 -7.19 -12.66
C ASP A 213 2.51 -7.73 -12.50
N ARG A 214 3.49 -6.83 -12.38
CA ARG A 214 4.91 -7.14 -12.14
C ARG A 214 5.11 -7.85 -10.80
N THR A 215 4.44 -7.37 -9.75
CA THR A 215 4.46 -8.03 -8.44
C THR A 215 3.89 -9.43 -8.53
N SER A 216 2.75 -9.59 -9.21
CA SER A 216 2.12 -10.90 -9.40
C SER A 216 3.00 -11.87 -10.20
N LYS A 217 3.71 -11.37 -11.23
CA LYS A 217 4.70 -12.14 -11.99
C LYS A 217 5.87 -12.59 -11.12
N MET A 218 6.36 -11.71 -10.26
CA MET A 218 7.43 -12.03 -9.31
C MET A 218 7.04 -13.20 -8.40
N PHE A 219 5.84 -13.19 -7.80
CA PHE A 219 5.38 -14.33 -6.99
C PHE A 219 5.33 -15.65 -7.77
N TYR A 220 4.98 -15.61 -9.06
CA TYR A 220 4.97 -16.82 -9.88
C TYR A 220 6.36 -17.34 -10.22
N GLU A 221 7.31 -16.46 -10.53
CA GLU A 221 8.70 -16.83 -10.78
C GLU A 221 9.32 -17.47 -9.55
N PHE A 222 8.98 -16.97 -8.36
CA PHE A 222 9.46 -17.44 -7.06
C PHE A 222 8.44 -18.32 -6.32
N ARG A 223 7.55 -19.02 -7.05
CA ARG A 223 6.45 -19.79 -6.45
C ARG A 223 6.87 -20.86 -5.44
N GLU A 224 8.05 -21.44 -5.62
CA GLU A 224 8.54 -22.55 -4.80
C GLU A 224 8.86 -22.09 -3.36
N VAL A 225 9.18 -20.81 -3.18
CA VAL A 225 9.52 -20.23 -1.87
C VAL A 225 8.33 -19.60 -1.15
N ILE A 226 7.16 -19.52 -1.80
CA ILE A 226 5.94 -19.00 -1.18
C ILE A 226 5.57 -19.91 0.02
N PRO A 227 5.52 -19.36 1.25
CA PRO A 227 5.12 -20.12 2.42
C PRO A 227 3.63 -20.48 2.35
N VAL A 228 3.20 -21.45 3.14
CA VAL A 228 1.75 -21.66 3.33
C VAL A 228 1.21 -20.50 4.15
N LEU A 229 0.39 -19.66 3.51
CA LEU A 229 -0.23 -18.47 4.06
C LEU A 229 -1.50 -18.84 4.84
N SER A 230 -1.33 -19.57 5.94
CA SER A 230 -2.45 -20.13 6.73
C SER A 230 -3.34 -19.08 7.40
N LYS A 231 -2.84 -17.85 7.57
CA LYS A 231 -3.58 -16.72 8.16
C LYS A 231 -4.22 -15.81 7.12
N LEU A 232 -3.88 -15.95 5.83
CA LEU A 232 -4.35 -15.06 4.77
C LEU A 232 -5.84 -15.29 4.54
N PHE A 233 -6.66 -14.31 4.89
CA PHE A 233 -8.11 -14.33 4.67
C PHE A 233 -8.54 -13.36 3.56
N HIS A 234 -7.71 -12.38 3.20
CA HIS A 234 -8.00 -11.41 2.15
C HIS A 234 -6.83 -11.26 1.19
N LEU A 235 -7.06 -11.58 -0.09
CA LEU A 235 -6.11 -11.38 -1.17
C LEU A 235 -6.66 -10.38 -2.18
N SER A 236 -5.88 -9.37 -2.52
CA SER A 236 -6.16 -8.43 -3.60
C SER A 236 -5.07 -8.52 -4.67
N ILE A 237 -5.46 -8.58 -5.94
CA ILE A 237 -4.53 -8.55 -7.08
C ILE A 237 -4.96 -7.47 -8.07
N THR A 238 -4.00 -6.67 -8.53
CA THR A 238 -4.21 -5.72 -9.63
C THR A 238 -3.89 -6.37 -10.96
N THR A 239 -4.70 -6.05 -11.98
CA THR A 239 -4.58 -6.63 -13.32
C THR A 239 -4.58 -5.51 -14.36
N ASP A 240 -3.53 -5.43 -15.19
CA ASP A 240 -3.32 -4.33 -16.16
C ASP A 240 -3.42 -4.75 -17.63
N LEU A 241 -3.86 -3.82 -18.49
CA LEU A 241 -4.30 -4.01 -19.89
C LEU A 241 -3.31 -4.66 -20.86
N GLY A 242 -2.03 -4.84 -20.48
CA GLY A 242 -0.96 -5.23 -21.41
C GLY A 242 -0.70 -6.73 -21.53
N HIS A 243 -0.63 -7.48 -20.41
CA HIS A 243 -0.04 -8.82 -20.40
C HIS A 243 -0.62 -9.71 -19.29
N TYR A 244 -1.82 -10.24 -19.49
CA TYR A 244 -2.48 -11.06 -18.47
C TYR A 244 -1.98 -12.51 -18.49
N TYR A 245 -1.31 -12.92 -17.43
CA TYR A 245 -1.02 -14.33 -17.18
C TYR A 245 -1.73 -14.77 -15.89
N TRP A 246 -2.99 -15.20 -16.01
CA TRP A 246 -3.72 -15.88 -14.92
C TRP A 246 -3.01 -17.14 -14.37
N LYS A 247 -1.90 -17.55 -15.00
CA LYS A 247 -1.01 -18.64 -14.56
C LYS A 247 -0.52 -18.48 -13.11
N TYR A 248 -0.49 -17.26 -12.58
CA TYR A 248 -0.01 -16.96 -11.22
C TYR A 248 -1.04 -17.32 -10.14
N PHE A 249 -2.32 -17.23 -10.51
CA PHE A 249 -3.44 -17.24 -9.59
C PHE A 249 -3.66 -18.60 -8.87
N PRO A 250 -3.56 -19.77 -9.54
CA PRO A 250 -3.72 -21.06 -8.87
C PRO A 250 -2.75 -21.30 -7.72
N ILE A 251 -1.48 -20.89 -7.88
CA ILE A 251 -0.42 -21.11 -6.89
C ILE A 251 -0.73 -20.35 -5.60
N LEU A 252 -1.13 -19.08 -5.70
CA LEU A 252 -1.45 -18.27 -4.52
C LEU A 252 -2.68 -18.81 -3.80
N LEU A 253 -3.69 -19.29 -4.53
CA LEU A 253 -4.85 -19.94 -3.93
C LEU A 253 -4.48 -21.23 -3.20
N GLU A 254 -3.65 -22.07 -3.80
CA GLU A 254 -3.18 -23.33 -3.20
C GLU A 254 -2.39 -23.06 -1.91
N LYS A 255 -1.59 -22.00 -1.89
CA LYS A 255 -0.82 -21.58 -0.71
C LYS A 255 -1.66 -20.88 0.36
N SER A 256 -2.95 -20.64 0.13
CA SER A 256 -3.80 -19.81 1.01
C SER A 256 -5.05 -20.58 1.50
N PRO A 257 -4.90 -21.58 2.39
CA PRO A 257 -5.99 -22.48 2.79
C PRO A 257 -7.11 -21.81 3.61
N SER A 258 -6.89 -20.59 4.13
CA SER A 258 -7.88 -19.83 4.91
C SER A 258 -8.50 -18.67 4.12
N LEU A 259 -8.24 -18.59 2.81
CA LEU A 259 -8.63 -17.43 2.01
C LEU A 259 -10.15 -17.30 1.91
N HIS A 260 -10.69 -16.18 2.42
CA HIS A 260 -12.12 -15.92 2.43
C HIS A 260 -12.55 -14.95 1.33
N THR A 261 -11.81 -13.83 1.19
CA THR A 261 -12.09 -12.76 0.24
C THR A 261 -11.00 -12.67 -0.81
N LEU A 262 -11.42 -12.65 -2.07
CA LEU A 262 -10.57 -12.34 -3.20
C LEU A 262 -11.04 -11.06 -3.89
N VAL A 263 -10.12 -10.13 -4.12
CA VAL A 263 -10.38 -8.89 -4.84
C VAL A 263 -9.53 -8.86 -6.11
N ILE A 264 -10.18 -8.64 -7.25
CA ILE A 264 -9.53 -8.43 -8.54
C ILE A 264 -9.71 -6.96 -8.92
N LYS A 265 -8.59 -6.23 -8.94
CA LYS A 265 -8.52 -4.81 -9.26
C LYS A 265 -8.13 -4.61 -10.73
N GLY A 266 -9.12 -4.56 -11.61
CA GLY A 266 -8.88 -4.41 -13.05
C GLY A 266 -9.89 -5.18 -13.88
N PRO A 267 -9.80 -5.07 -15.23
CA PRO A 267 -10.69 -5.79 -16.14
C PRO A 267 -10.38 -7.29 -16.16
N LEU A 268 -11.43 -8.10 -16.27
CA LEU A 268 -11.34 -9.56 -16.26
C LEU A 268 -11.00 -10.13 -17.65
N HIS A 269 -9.83 -9.86 -18.21
CA HIS A 269 -9.52 -10.44 -19.51
C HIS A 269 -9.30 -11.95 -19.42
N ALA A 270 -10.06 -12.73 -20.21
CA ALA A 270 -9.81 -14.15 -20.36
C ALA A 270 -8.56 -14.37 -21.20
N VAL A 271 -7.63 -15.16 -20.68
CA VAL A 271 -6.68 -15.90 -21.51
C VAL A 271 -7.14 -17.35 -21.53
N LYS A 272 -6.93 -18.04 -22.65
CA LYS A 272 -7.14 -19.49 -22.86
C LYS A 272 -6.27 -20.36 -21.93
N CYS A 273 -6.23 -20.10 -20.63
CA CYS A 273 -5.53 -20.95 -19.67
C CYS A 273 -6.42 -22.13 -19.31
N GLU A 274 -6.41 -23.13 -20.18
CA GLU A 274 -6.69 -24.52 -19.86
C GLU A 274 -5.62 -25.05 -18.91
N ARG A 275 -5.67 -24.72 -17.61
CA ARG A 275 -5.07 -25.56 -16.56
C ARG A 275 -5.95 -25.57 -15.31
N GLN A 276 -6.06 -26.77 -14.76
CA GLN A 276 -6.99 -27.20 -13.72
C GLN A 276 -6.74 -26.45 -12.41
N TYR A 277 -7.73 -25.71 -11.92
CA TYR A 277 -7.78 -25.34 -10.50
C TYR A 277 -8.02 -26.61 -9.70
N GLY A 278 -7.19 -26.87 -8.69
CA GLY A 278 -7.42 -27.90 -7.69
C GLY A 278 -8.73 -27.64 -6.95
N LEU A 279 -9.51 -28.70 -6.77
CA LEU A 279 -10.96 -28.74 -6.45
C LEU A 279 -11.38 -28.23 -5.04
N SER A 280 -10.54 -27.48 -4.33
CA SER A 280 -10.92 -26.94 -3.00
C SER A 280 -10.31 -25.56 -2.79
N CYS A 281 -11.03 -24.53 -3.24
CA CYS A 281 -10.68 -23.15 -2.94
C CYS A 281 -11.65 -22.58 -1.90
N PRO A 282 -11.18 -22.12 -0.73
CA PRO A 282 -12.04 -21.65 0.37
C PRO A 282 -12.72 -20.30 0.11
N VAL A 283 -12.48 -19.67 -1.04
CA VAL A 283 -12.97 -18.32 -1.35
C VAL A 283 -14.50 -18.29 -1.34
N LYS A 284 -15.05 -17.47 -0.45
CA LYS A 284 -16.49 -17.24 -0.31
C LYS A 284 -16.94 -15.94 -0.95
N VAL A 285 -16.09 -14.92 -0.94
CA VAL A 285 -16.40 -13.59 -1.47
C VAL A 285 -15.43 -13.24 -2.58
N LEU A 286 -15.96 -13.02 -3.78
CA LEU A 286 -15.19 -12.50 -4.92
C LEU A 286 -15.62 -11.06 -5.21
N LYS A 287 -14.67 -10.13 -5.29
CA LYS A 287 -14.91 -8.74 -5.65
C LYS A 287 -14.15 -8.37 -6.91
N ILE A 288 -14.85 -7.79 -7.89
CA ILE A 288 -14.26 -7.30 -9.13
C ILE A 288 -14.51 -5.80 -9.19
N THR A 289 -13.44 -5.01 -9.30
CA THR A 289 -13.54 -3.55 -9.13
C THR A 289 -13.70 -2.77 -10.44
N LYS A 290 -13.38 -3.37 -11.59
CA LYS A 290 -13.48 -2.75 -12.91
C LYS A 290 -14.00 -3.76 -13.95
N TYR A 291 -15.30 -4.00 -13.99
CA TYR A 291 -15.91 -4.92 -14.97
C TYR A 291 -16.46 -4.15 -16.18
N GLY A 292 -15.95 -4.40 -17.38
CA GLY A 292 -16.32 -3.69 -18.60
C GLY A 292 -17.47 -4.30 -19.41
N GLY A 293 -17.96 -5.49 -19.05
CA GLY A 293 -19.02 -6.18 -19.81
C GLY A 293 -18.57 -6.90 -21.06
N LYS A 294 -17.26 -7.08 -21.29
CA LYS A 294 -16.75 -7.76 -22.48
C LYS A 294 -17.08 -9.25 -22.43
N ILE A 295 -17.24 -9.88 -23.60
CA ILE A 295 -17.51 -11.33 -23.72
C ILE A 295 -16.46 -12.17 -22.98
N GLU A 296 -15.19 -11.76 -23.04
CA GLU A 296 -14.09 -12.45 -22.35
C GLU A 296 -14.21 -12.34 -20.81
N GLU A 297 -14.65 -11.19 -20.29
CA GLU A 297 -14.91 -11.02 -18.86
C GLU A 297 -16.07 -11.89 -18.39
N LEU A 298 -17.10 -12.05 -19.24
CA LEU A 298 -18.22 -12.93 -18.97
C LEU A 298 -17.81 -14.41 -18.96
N LYS A 299 -16.93 -14.83 -19.87
CA LYS A 299 -16.35 -16.19 -19.88
C LYS A 299 -15.53 -16.45 -18.62
N GLN A 300 -14.69 -15.49 -18.21
CA GLN A 300 -13.91 -15.60 -16.99
C GLN A 300 -14.80 -15.67 -15.74
N MET A 301 -15.90 -14.91 -15.71
CA MET A 301 -16.88 -14.98 -14.63
C MET A 301 -17.52 -16.38 -14.51
N LYS A 302 -17.96 -16.96 -15.64
CA LYS A 302 -18.47 -18.34 -15.67
C LYS A 302 -17.44 -19.32 -15.12
N HIS A 303 -16.19 -19.16 -15.53
CA HIS A 303 -15.10 -20.00 -15.06
C HIS A 303 -14.88 -19.91 -13.55
N PHE A 304 -14.95 -18.71 -12.95
CA PHE A 304 -14.86 -18.56 -11.50
C PHE A 304 -16.01 -19.27 -10.77
N LEU A 305 -17.24 -19.17 -11.27
CA LEU A 305 -18.38 -19.87 -10.66
C LEU A 305 -18.27 -21.39 -10.75
N GLU A 306 -17.65 -21.92 -11.80
CA GLU A 306 -17.41 -23.36 -11.96
C GLU A 306 -16.29 -23.87 -11.04
N LYS A 307 -15.25 -23.05 -10.80
CA LYS A 307 -14.02 -23.49 -10.11
C LYS A 307 -13.95 -23.12 -8.64
N LEU A 308 -14.53 -22.00 -8.25
CA LEU A 308 -14.58 -21.55 -6.86
C LEU A 308 -15.88 -22.06 -6.22
N SER A 309 -15.89 -23.35 -5.89
CA SER A 309 -17.07 -24.08 -5.41
C SER A 309 -17.64 -23.54 -4.08
N CYS A 310 -16.85 -22.83 -3.29
CA CYS A 310 -17.27 -22.22 -2.02
C CYS A 310 -17.82 -20.80 -2.16
N LEU A 311 -17.95 -20.25 -3.37
CA LEU A 311 -18.46 -18.89 -3.56
C LEU A 311 -19.90 -18.73 -3.06
N GLU A 312 -20.07 -17.79 -2.14
CA GLU A 312 -21.35 -17.39 -1.58
C GLU A 312 -21.81 -16.04 -2.16
N LEU A 313 -20.85 -15.15 -2.46
CA LEU A 313 -21.11 -13.79 -2.91
C LEU A 313 -20.09 -13.27 -3.93
N VAL A 314 -20.59 -12.75 -5.06
CA VAL A 314 -19.80 -11.97 -6.02
C VAL A 314 -20.24 -10.51 -6.00
N LYS A 315 -19.30 -9.60 -5.77
CA LYS A 315 -19.49 -8.14 -5.83
C LYS A 315 -18.83 -7.60 -7.10
N VAL A 316 -19.62 -7.08 -8.02
CA VAL A 316 -19.14 -6.51 -9.28
C VAL A 316 -19.31 -5.00 -9.25
N ARG A 317 -18.20 -4.27 -9.40
CA ARG A 317 -18.21 -2.85 -9.76
C ARG A 317 -18.02 -2.74 -11.27
N ALA A 318 -19.09 -2.39 -11.96
CA ALA A 318 -19.14 -2.33 -13.42
C ALA A 318 -18.94 -0.91 -13.95
N CYS A 319 -18.26 -0.79 -15.08
CA CYS A 319 -18.07 0.44 -15.84
C CYS A 319 -19.01 0.40 -17.05
N ALA A 320 -19.86 1.42 -17.21
CA ALA A 320 -20.78 1.55 -18.34
C ALA A 320 -20.91 3.04 -18.73
N ILE A 321 -20.89 3.35 -20.02
CA ILE A 321 -20.94 4.75 -20.49
C ILE A 321 -22.37 5.29 -20.61
N ASN A 322 -23.34 4.40 -20.81
CA ASN A 322 -24.76 4.70 -21.00
C ASN A 322 -25.66 3.64 -20.35
N ASP A 323 -26.96 3.90 -20.29
CA ASP A 323 -27.91 3.00 -19.63
C ASP A 323 -28.15 1.70 -20.42
N MET A 324 -27.91 1.70 -21.75
CA MET A 324 -27.96 0.48 -22.57
C MET A 324 -26.87 -0.51 -22.17
N GLU A 325 -25.64 -0.04 -21.95
CA GLU A 325 -24.54 -0.86 -21.44
C GLU A 325 -24.81 -1.36 -20.02
N LYS A 326 -25.37 -0.50 -19.15
CA LYS A 326 -25.77 -0.94 -17.79
C LYS A 326 -26.78 -2.08 -17.85
N PHE A 327 -27.79 -1.95 -18.72
CA PHE A 327 -28.80 -2.98 -18.93
C PHE A 327 -28.16 -4.27 -19.45
N GLN A 328 -27.30 -4.18 -20.47
CA GLN A 328 -26.64 -5.34 -21.07
C GLN A 328 -25.74 -6.07 -20.06
N ILE A 329 -24.88 -5.36 -19.34
CA ILE A 329 -24.02 -5.92 -18.29
C ILE A 329 -24.85 -6.62 -17.21
N THR A 330 -25.92 -5.97 -16.74
CA THR A 330 -26.81 -6.54 -15.71
C THR A 330 -27.46 -7.82 -16.20
N LYS A 331 -27.99 -7.81 -17.43
CA LYS A 331 -28.63 -8.96 -18.05
C LYS A 331 -27.66 -10.13 -18.20
N ASP A 332 -26.44 -9.88 -18.68
CA ASP A 332 -25.43 -10.91 -18.92
C ASP A 332 -24.96 -11.54 -17.60
N LEU A 333 -24.67 -10.72 -16.60
CA LEU A 333 -24.30 -11.20 -15.27
C LEU A 333 -25.45 -11.98 -14.61
N GLN A 334 -26.68 -11.48 -14.67
CA GLN A 334 -27.83 -12.22 -14.14
C GLN A 334 -27.99 -13.58 -14.84
N MET A 335 -27.82 -13.66 -16.16
CA MET A 335 -27.89 -14.92 -16.89
C MET A 335 -26.83 -15.93 -16.43
N VAL A 336 -25.61 -15.46 -16.16
CA VAL A 336 -24.52 -16.33 -15.65
C VAL A 336 -24.80 -16.85 -14.25
N PHE A 337 -25.44 -16.06 -13.40
CA PHE A 337 -25.71 -16.42 -12.00
C PHE A 337 -27.06 -17.14 -11.80
N ARG A 338 -27.94 -17.20 -12.81
CA ARG A 338 -29.24 -17.91 -12.71
C ARG A 338 -29.11 -19.37 -12.29
N SER A 339 -28.04 -20.04 -12.69
CA SER A 339 -27.78 -21.46 -12.37
C SER A 339 -26.82 -21.65 -11.20
N SER A 340 -26.31 -20.57 -10.60
CA SER A 340 -25.36 -20.67 -9.49
C SER A 340 -26.09 -20.53 -8.15
N LYS A 341 -25.55 -21.15 -7.10
CA LYS A 341 -26.02 -20.94 -5.72
C LYS A 341 -25.46 -19.64 -5.11
N CYS A 342 -24.65 -18.91 -5.88
CA CYS A 342 -23.91 -17.74 -5.43
C CYS A 342 -24.75 -16.47 -5.67
N ASN A 343 -24.77 -15.58 -4.70
CA ASN A 343 -25.40 -14.27 -4.86
C ASN A 343 -24.53 -13.32 -5.67
N ILE A 344 -25.14 -12.40 -6.42
CA ILE A 344 -24.45 -11.32 -7.11
C ILE A 344 -24.94 -9.95 -6.64
N GLN A 345 -24.00 -9.05 -6.39
CA GLN A 345 -24.24 -7.63 -6.14
C GLN A 345 -23.55 -6.81 -7.21
N ILE A 346 -24.31 -6.03 -7.97
CA ILE A 346 -23.79 -5.18 -9.04
C ILE A 346 -23.89 -3.72 -8.58
N LYS A 347 -22.79 -2.99 -8.68
CA LYS A 347 -22.73 -1.53 -8.52
C LYS A 347 -22.09 -0.93 -9.77
N PHE A 348 -22.65 0.15 -10.28
CA PHE A 348 -22.04 0.88 -11.39
C PHE A 348 -21.12 1.99 -10.87
N CYS A 349 -20.02 2.23 -11.57
CA CYS A 349 -19.18 3.40 -11.31
C CYS A 349 -20.03 4.67 -11.51
N GLU A 350 -20.01 5.55 -10.51
CA GLU A 350 -20.58 6.88 -10.65
C GLU A 350 -19.76 7.65 -11.69
N LYS A 351 -20.44 8.36 -12.61
CA LYS A 351 -19.76 9.30 -13.49
C LYS A 351 -19.19 10.38 -12.57
N THR A 352 -17.86 10.46 -12.45
CA THR A 352 -17.20 11.66 -11.95
C THR A 352 -17.65 12.79 -12.87
N LYS A 353 -18.45 13.70 -12.32
CA LYS A 353 -18.99 14.87 -13.03
C LYS A 353 -17.88 15.83 -13.43
#